data_AF-A0A7L4I4H5-F1
#
_entry.id   AF-A0A7L4I4H5-F1
#
_cell.length_a   1.000
_cell.length_b   1.000
_cell.length_c   1.000
_cell.angle_alpha   90.00
_cell.angle_beta   90.00
_cell.angle_gamma   90.00
#
_symmetry.space_group_name_H-M   'P 1'
#
loop_
_entity.id
_entity.type
_entity.pdbx_description
1 polymer ?
#
loop_
_entity_poly.entity_id
_entity_poly.type
_entity_poly.pdbx_seq_one_letter_code
_entity_poly.pdbx_strand_id
1 'polypeptide(L)'
;VSVCGDLTRGCLGSFQRLKAAVHYTVGCLCQEVAEDKDVQFSKQTVAAISEITFRQCGTEGCFLILCRHAKRSTVTTEDVKLLARRSNSLLKYITQKSEEIVSSNMEQKEKKKKKSSAAMGRRTSGEREAAVTESEDSNMA
;
A
#
# COMPACT_ATOMS: atom_id res chain seq x y z
N VAL A 1 22.85 -15.32 -13.86
CA VAL A 1 22.03 -14.28 -14.53
C VAL A 1 20.69 -14.84 -15.08
N SER A 2 20.32 -16.09 -14.75
CA SER A 2 19.13 -16.75 -15.30
C SER A 2 18.10 -17.06 -14.21
N VAL A 3 17.41 -16.05 -13.68
CA VAL A 3 16.26 -16.29 -12.76
C VAL A 3 15.07 -15.34 -12.99
N CYS A 4 15.17 -14.34 -13.88
CA CYS A 4 14.06 -13.40 -14.15
C CYS A 4 13.30 -13.68 -15.46
N GLY A 5 13.58 -14.80 -16.15
CA GLY A 5 12.98 -15.09 -17.46
C GLY A 5 11.58 -15.69 -17.41
N ASP A 6 11.26 -16.48 -16.39
CA ASP A 6 10.15 -17.45 -16.48
C ASP A 6 8.82 -16.99 -15.88
N LEU A 7 8.74 -15.81 -15.27
CA LEU A 7 7.49 -15.31 -14.68
C LEU A 7 6.54 -14.63 -15.70
N THR A 8 6.92 -14.57 -16.98
CA THR A 8 6.20 -13.80 -18.01
C THR A 8 5.12 -14.58 -18.76
N ARG A 9 4.97 -15.90 -18.59
CA ARG A 9 4.11 -16.72 -19.47
C ARG A 9 2.69 -17.04 -18.99
N GLY A 10 2.29 -16.70 -17.76
CA GLY A 10 1.01 -17.17 -17.18
C GLY A 10 -0.16 -16.17 -17.05
N CYS A 11 0.10 -14.87 -16.89
CA CYS A 11 -0.93 -13.90 -16.45
C CYS A 11 -0.89 -12.57 -17.24
N LEU A 12 -0.90 -12.64 -18.58
CA LEU A 12 -0.80 -11.45 -19.45
C LEU A 12 -1.88 -10.39 -19.17
N GLY A 13 -3.09 -10.80 -18.78
CA GLY A 13 -4.22 -9.89 -18.50
C GLY A 13 -4.07 -9.06 -17.23
N SER A 14 -3.52 -9.60 -16.14
CA SER A 14 -3.30 -8.83 -14.91
C SER A 14 -2.11 -7.88 -15.02
N PHE A 15 -1.11 -8.27 -15.81
CA PHE A 15 0.10 -7.48 -16.02
C PHE A 15 -0.17 -6.19 -16.81
N GLN A 16 -1.00 -6.27 -17.86
CA GLN A 16 -1.41 -5.09 -18.64
C GLN A 16 -2.22 -4.11 -17.79
N ARG A 17 -3.11 -4.60 -16.92
CA ARG A 17 -3.86 -3.76 -15.98
C ARG A 17 -2.94 -3.03 -14.99
N LEU A 18 -1.94 -3.73 -14.46
CA LEU A 18 -0.96 -3.12 -13.56
C LEU A 18 -0.10 -2.08 -14.29
N LYS A 19 0.36 -2.37 -15.51
CA LYS A 19 1.09 -1.40 -16.34
C LYS A 19 0.26 -0.15 -16.62
N ALA A 20 -1.03 -0.30 -16.94
CA ALA A 20 -1.94 0.83 -17.16
C ALA A 20 -2.11 1.66 -15.88
N ALA A 21 -2.27 1.02 -14.72
CA ALA A 21 -2.36 1.72 -13.44
C ALA A 21 -1.08 2.49 -13.11
N VAL A 22 0.09 1.88 -13.32
CA VAL A 22 1.39 2.55 -13.13
C VAL A 22 1.54 3.73 -14.10
N HIS A 23 1.16 3.57 -15.37
CA HIS A 23 1.20 4.65 -16.35
C HIS A 23 0.32 5.82 -15.94
N TYR A 24 -0.90 5.56 -15.45
CA TYR A 24 -1.78 6.61 -14.94
C TYR A 24 -1.12 7.39 -13.80
N THR A 25 -0.60 6.70 -12.77
CA THR A 25 0.06 7.37 -11.64
C THR A 25 1.30 8.14 -12.06
N VAL A 26 2.12 7.58 -12.96
CA VAL A 26 3.29 8.29 -13.52
C VAL A 26 2.86 9.54 -14.29
N GLY A 27 1.76 9.48 -15.03
CA GLY A 27 1.19 10.65 -15.70
C GLY A 27 0.84 11.77 -14.72
N CYS A 28 0.16 11.44 -13.61
CA CYS A 28 -0.15 12.41 -12.55
C CYS A 28 1.11 13.04 -11.95
N LEU A 29 2.12 12.22 -11.60
CA LEU A 29 3.38 12.72 -11.04
C LEU A 29 4.16 13.58 -12.03
N CYS A 30 4.19 13.19 -13.31
CA CYS A 30 4.82 13.98 -14.36
C CYS A 30 4.11 15.31 -14.57
N GLN A 31 2.79 15.37 -14.39
CA GLN A 31 2.02 16.62 -14.47
C GLN A 31 2.38 17.57 -13.32
N GLU A 32 2.44 17.08 -12.08
CA GLU A 32 2.89 17.86 -10.92
C GLU A 32 4.31 18.43 -11.14
N VAL A 33 5.23 17.58 -11.63
CA VAL A 33 6.61 18.01 -11.93
C VAL A 33 6.68 18.99 -13.11
N ALA A 34 5.82 18.83 -14.12
CA ALA A 34 5.73 19.73 -15.26
C ALA A 34 5.33 21.14 -14.83
N GLU A 35 4.34 21.22 -13.93
CA GLU A 35 3.87 22.48 -13.35
C GLU A 35 4.94 23.13 -12.46
N ASP A 36 5.58 22.36 -11.57
CA ASP A 36 6.63 22.84 -10.66
C ASP A 36 7.88 23.36 -11.39
N LYS A 37 8.16 22.82 -12.59
CA LYS A 37 9.36 23.14 -13.38
C LYS A 37 9.07 23.98 -14.61
N ASP A 38 7.82 24.31 -14.88
CA ASP A 38 7.34 24.99 -16.09
C ASP A 38 7.87 24.32 -17.38
N VAL A 39 7.76 22.99 -17.45
CA VAL A 39 8.17 22.17 -18.60
C VAL A 39 7.02 21.29 -19.07
N GLN A 40 7.09 20.80 -20.31
CA GLN A 40 6.10 19.90 -20.88
C GLN A 40 6.71 18.53 -21.16
N PHE A 41 6.05 17.46 -20.72
CA PHE A 41 6.46 16.09 -21.03
C PHE A 41 5.70 15.56 -22.24
N SER A 42 6.42 14.98 -23.20
CA SER A 42 5.79 14.28 -24.31
C SER A 42 5.12 12.99 -23.83
N LYS A 43 4.07 12.54 -24.55
CA LYS A 43 3.40 11.26 -24.25
C LYS A 43 4.36 10.08 -24.27
N GLN A 44 5.35 10.13 -25.16
CA GLN A 44 6.40 9.13 -25.31
C GLN A 44 7.34 9.12 -24.08
N THR A 45 7.68 10.30 -23.55
CA THR A 45 8.49 10.43 -22.33
C THR A 45 7.78 9.83 -21.12
N VAL A 46 6.50 10.15 -20.94
CA VAL A 46 5.69 9.59 -19.84
C VAL A 46 5.57 8.07 -19.96
N ALA A 47 5.36 7.54 -21.17
CA ALA A 47 5.34 6.10 -21.43
C ALA A 47 6.70 5.43 -21.11
N ALA A 48 7.81 6.08 -21.48
CA ALA A 48 9.15 5.58 -21.20
C ALA A 48 9.44 5.54 -19.70
N ILE A 49 9.08 6.59 -18.96
CA ILE A 49 9.21 6.64 -17.50
C ILE A 49 8.36 5.53 -16.87
N SER A 50 7.11 5.36 -17.31
CA SER A 50 6.23 4.29 -16.85
C SER A 50 6.85 2.90 -17.01
N GLU A 51 7.42 2.60 -18.19
CA GLU A 51 8.07 1.30 -18.43
C GLU A 51 9.37 1.13 -17.62
N ILE A 52 10.12 2.22 -17.36
CA ILE A 52 11.30 2.18 -16.48
C ILE A 52 10.87 1.88 -15.05
N THR A 53 9.90 2.60 -14.50
CA THR A 53 9.37 2.40 -13.14
C THR A 53 8.83 0.98 -12.97
N PHE A 54 8.05 0.51 -13.94
CA PHE A 54 7.50 -0.84 -13.91
C PHE A 54 8.60 -1.92 -13.90
N ARG A 55 9.66 -1.75 -14.72
CA ARG A 55 10.82 -2.65 -14.70
C ARG A 55 11.61 -2.55 -13.40
N GLN A 56 11.74 -1.36 -12.83
CA GLN A 56 12.40 -1.16 -11.53
C GLN A 56 11.72 -1.98 -10.45
N CYS A 57 10.38 -2.04 -10.40
CA CYS A 57 9.66 -2.92 -9.47
C CYS A 57 10.04 -4.41 -9.61
N GLY A 58 10.37 -4.87 -10.81
CA GLY A 58 10.83 -6.24 -11.07
C GLY A 58 12.27 -6.50 -10.60
N THR A 59 13.17 -5.52 -10.77
CA THR A 59 14.57 -5.59 -10.33
C THR A 59 14.78 -5.24 -8.85
N GLU A 60 13.94 -4.41 -8.25
CA GLU A 60 13.93 -4.08 -6.82
C GLU A 60 13.37 -5.21 -5.95
N GLY A 61 13.03 -6.37 -6.55
CA GLY A 61 12.87 -7.66 -5.85
C GLY A 61 14.04 -8.04 -4.92
N CYS A 62 15.12 -7.26 -4.94
CA CYS A 62 16.06 -7.05 -3.84
C CYS A 62 15.41 -7.05 -2.43
N PHE A 63 14.20 -6.51 -2.23
CA PHE A 63 13.57 -6.54 -0.90
C PHE A 63 13.35 -7.97 -0.39
N LEU A 64 12.99 -8.92 -1.27
CA LEU A 64 12.86 -10.33 -0.88
C LEU A 64 14.21 -10.95 -0.57
N ILE A 65 15.25 -10.56 -1.31
CA ILE A 65 16.62 -11.03 -1.09
C ILE A 65 17.15 -10.53 0.27
N LEU A 66 16.90 -9.25 0.60
CA LEU A 66 17.28 -8.64 1.88
C LEU A 66 16.50 -9.25 3.04
N CYS A 67 15.20 -9.44 2.87
CA CYS A 67 14.34 -10.10 3.85
C CYS A 67 14.83 -11.53 4.15
N ARG A 68 15.14 -12.30 3.09
CA ARG A 68 15.67 -13.66 3.19
C ARG A 68 17.07 -13.70 3.81
N HIS A 69 17.90 -12.68 3.57
CA HIS A 69 19.20 -12.54 4.23
C HIS A 69 19.08 -12.41 5.75
N ALA A 70 18.03 -11.73 6.22
CA ALA A 70 17.70 -11.60 7.64
C ALA A 70 16.93 -12.80 8.21
N LYS A 71 16.82 -13.92 7.48
CA LYS A 71 16.03 -15.12 7.83
C LYS A 71 14.54 -14.81 8.09
N ARG A 72 14.01 -13.73 7.52
CA ARG A 72 12.60 -13.34 7.57
C ARG A 72 11.94 -13.66 6.23
N SER A 73 10.63 -13.89 6.25
CA SER A 73 9.79 -14.00 5.05
C SER A 73 8.88 -12.79 4.84
N THR A 74 8.79 -11.91 5.85
CA THR A 74 7.98 -10.70 5.84
C THR A 74 8.89 -9.48 5.68
N VAL A 75 8.64 -8.69 4.64
CA VAL A 75 9.36 -7.44 4.35
C VAL A 75 9.04 -6.41 5.43
N THR A 76 10.07 -5.79 6.00
CA THR A 76 9.95 -4.74 7.02
C THR A 76 10.47 -3.40 6.49
N THR A 77 10.22 -2.32 7.25
CA THR A 77 10.73 -0.97 6.93
C THR A 77 12.25 -0.91 6.82
N GLU A 78 12.96 -1.75 7.57
CA GLU A 78 14.43 -1.85 7.51
C GLU A 78 14.93 -2.37 6.16
N ASP A 79 14.19 -3.30 5.54
CA ASP A 79 14.54 -3.82 4.21
C ASP A 79 14.42 -2.71 3.14
N VAL A 80 13.44 -1.80 3.29
CA VAL A 80 13.24 -0.63 2.41
C VAL A 80 14.32 0.43 2.65
N LYS A 81 14.70 0.71 3.90
CA LYS A 81 15.81 1.62 4.22
C LYS A 81 17.13 1.11 3.62
N LEU A 82 17.38 -0.19 3.67
CA LEU A 82 18.57 -0.81 3.08
C LEU A 82 18.64 -0.69 1.55
N LEU A 83 17.50 -0.52 0.86
CA LEU A 83 17.46 -0.25 -0.58
C LEU A 83 17.99 1.16 -0.90
N ALA A 84 17.63 2.14 -0.07
CA ALA A 84 18.04 3.53 -0.24
C ALA A 84 19.51 3.81 0.15
N ARG A 85 20.23 2.84 0.73
CA ARG A 85 21.56 3.05 1.34
C ARG A 85 22.62 3.67 0.42
N ARG A 86 22.48 3.49 -0.90
CA ARG A 86 23.48 3.98 -1.88
C ARG A 86 23.42 5.51 -2.04
N SER A 87 22.34 6.15 -1.58
CA SER A 87 22.16 7.60 -1.62
C SER A 87 21.79 8.11 -0.23
N ASN A 88 22.69 8.88 0.38
CA ASN A 88 22.49 9.41 1.74
C ASN A 88 21.27 10.36 1.84
N SER A 89 21.03 11.16 0.80
CA SER A 89 19.86 12.06 0.75
C SER A 89 18.56 11.27 0.65
N LEU A 90 18.53 10.22 -0.17
CA LEU A 90 17.38 9.34 -0.30
C LEU A 90 17.14 8.53 0.99
N LEU A 91 18.20 8.01 1.62
CA LEU A 91 18.12 7.29 2.88
C LEU A 91 17.50 8.15 3.99
N LYS A 92 17.93 9.41 4.10
CA LYS A 92 17.38 10.36 5.07
C LYS A 92 15.88 10.60 4.82
N TYR A 93 15.52 10.87 3.57
CA TYR A 93 14.12 11.11 3.18
C TYR A 93 13.22 9.89 3.48
N ILE A 94 13.63 8.70 3.08
CA ILE A 94 12.87 7.46 3.31
C ILE A 94 12.77 7.14 4.81
N THR A 95 13.83 7.37 5.58
CA THR A 95 13.82 7.18 7.03
C THR A 95 12.81 8.11 7.70
N GLN A 96 12.84 9.40 7.36
CA GLN A 96 11.87 10.37 7.86
C GLN A 96 10.43 9.96 7.50
N LYS A 97 10.18 9.57 6.24
CA LYS A 97 8.85 9.10 5.83
C LYS A 97 8.39 7.85 6.59
N SER A 98 9.33 6.95 6.93
CA SER A 98 9.00 5.76 7.73
C SER A 98 8.56 6.11 9.15
N GLU A 99 9.18 7.12 9.76
CA GLU A 99 8.81 7.60 11.10
C GLU A 99 7.45 8.31 11.10
N GLU A 100 7.17 9.14 10.09
CA GLU A 100 5.86 9.77 9.86
C GLU A 100 4.71 8.75 9.71
N ILE A 101 4.98 7.62 9.04
CA ILE A 101 4.00 6.53 8.90
C ILE A 101 3.78 5.82 10.25
N VAL A 102 4.85 5.62 11.04
CA VAL A 102 4.73 4.97 12.35
C VAL A 102 3.94 5.84 13.33
N SER A 103 4.21 7.15 13.38
CA SER A 103 3.48 8.09 14.25
C SER A 103 2.00 8.21 13.86
N SER A 104 1.69 8.39 12.57
CA SER A 104 0.31 8.48 12.09
C SER A 104 -0.51 7.21 12.36
N ASN A 105 0.10 6.03 12.25
CA ASN A 105 -0.54 4.77 12.60
C ASN A 105 -0.87 4.66 14.11
N MET A 106 -0.01 5.20 14.98
CA MET A 106 -0.29 5.23 16.43
C MET A 106 -1.47 6.16 16.74
N GLU A 107 -1.51 7.34 16.14
CA GLU A 107 -2.61 8.30 16.32
C GLU A 107 -3.97 7.73 15.88
N GLN A 108 -4.00 7.01 14.76
CA GLN A 108 -5.22 6.32 14.31
C GLN A 108 -5.65 5.21 15.27
N LYS A 109 -4.69 4.49 15.88
CA LYS A 109 -4.97 3.45 16.88
C LYS A 109 -5.54 4.04 18.17
N GLU A 110 -5.09 5.22 18.59
CA GLU A 110 -5.66 5.93 19.74
C GLU A 110 -7.07 6.46 19.47
N LYS A 111 -7.32 7.01 18.28
CA LYS A 111 -8.67 7.45 17.85
C LYS A 111 -9.65 6.28 17.78
N LYS A 112 -9.20 5.09 17.37
CA LYS A 112 -10.02 3.86 17.36
C LYS A 112 -10.32 3.35 18.78
N LYS A 113 -9.35 3.42 19.71
CA LYS A 113 -9.55 3.08 21.14
C LYS A 113 -10.53 4.03 21.84
N LYS A 114 -10.47 5.34 21.56
CA LYS A 114 -11.41 6.33 22.11
C LYS A 114 -12.85 6.17 21.57
N LYS A 115 -13.02 5.75 20.30
CA LYS A 115 -14.35 5.42 19.75
C LYS A 115 -14.95 4.14 20.36
N SER A 116 -14.14 3.12 20.66
CA SER A 116 -14.63 1.90 21.31
C SER A 116 -14.98 2.10 22.79
N SER A 117 -14.31 2.99 23.52
CA SER A 117 -14.65 3.27 24.92
C SER A 117 -15.90 4.14 25.08
N ALA A 118 -16.19 5.04 24.13
CA ALA A 118 -17.42 5.83 24.12
C ALA A 118 -18.68 4.99 23.83
N ALA A 119 -18.56 3.89 23.09
CA ALA A 119 -19.68 2.99 22.78
C ALA A 119 -20.08 2.09 23.97
N MET A 120 -19.15 1.80 24.90
CA MET A 120 -19.42 0.95 26.07
C MET A 120 -20.14 1.70 27.21
N GLY A 121 -19.93 3.02 27.32
CA GLY A 121 -20.52 3.86 28.37
C GLY A 121 -22.03 4.18 28.24
N ARG A 122 -22.68 3.78 27.13
CA ARG A 122 -24.11 4.04 26.89
C ARG A 122 -25.04 2.86 27.19
N ARG A 123 -24.50 1.68 27.55
CA ARG A 123 -25.31 0.45 27.72
C ARG A 123 -25.69 0.09 29.16
N THR A 124 -25.35 0.91 30.15
CA THR A 124 -25.68 0.66 31.57
C THR A 124 -26.58 1.75 32.14
N SER A 125 -27.81 1.87 31.63
CA SER A 125 -28.96 2.40 32.37
C SER A 125 -30.26 2.11 31.61
N GLY A 126 -31.01 1.10 32.05
CA GLY A 126 -32.31 0.78 31.48
C GLY A 126 -32.73 -0.67 31.70
N GLU A 127 -33.08 -0.99 32.94
CA GLU A 127 -33.78 -2.22 33.33
C GLU A 127 -35.30 -2.01 33.14
N ARG A 128 -35.98 -2.87 32.36
CA ARG A 128 -37.34 -3.43 32.61
C ARG A 128 -37.87 -4.26 31.43
N GLU A 129 -38.07 -5.54 31.74
CA GLU A 129 -39.24 -6.42 31.52
C GLU A 129 -39.92 -6.61 30.15
N ALA A 130 -40.10 -7.92 29.88
CA ALA A 130 -41.26 -8.60 29.27
C ALA A 130 -41.55 -8.38 27.77
N ALA A 131 -41.32 -9.42 26.97
CA ALA A 131 -42.41 -10.31 26.51
C ALA A 131 -41.86 -11.31 25.48
N VAL A 132 -42.01 -12.59 25.82
CA VAL A 132 -41.85 -13.74 24.94
C VAL A 132 -42.92 -13.66 23.86
N THR A 133 -42.52 -13.67 22.58
CA THR A 133 -43.40 -14.12 21.50
C THR A 133 -42.60 -15.04 20.59
N GLU A 134 -42.78 -16.34 20.83
CA GLU A 134 -42.58 -17.37 19.84
C GLU A 134 -43.64 -17.15 18.74
N SER A 135 -43.24 -17.08 17.48
CA SER A 135 -44.16 -17.29 16.37
C SER A 135 -43.45 -18.09 15.29
N GLU A 136 -44.15 -19.12 14.87
CA GLU A 136 -43.67 -20.32 14.20
C GLU A 136 -43.37 -20.09 12.72
N ASP A 137 -42.40 -20.86 12.24
CA ASP A 137 -42.16 -21.22 10.85
C ASP A 137 -43.41 -21.85 10.22
N SER A 138 -43.83 -21.41 9.02
CA SER A 138 -44.51 -22.27 8.03
C SER A 138 -44.62 -21.64 6.63
N ASN A 139 -43.69 -22.05 5.79
CA ASN A 139 -43.86 -22.63 4.45
C ASN A 139 -44.31 -21.79 3.22
N MET A 140 -43.61 -22.10 2.12
CA MET A 140 -43.82 -21.73 0.72
C MET A 140 -45.15 -22.25 0.16
N ALA A 141 -45.85 -21.37 -0.56
CA ALA A 141 -46.38 -21.57 -1.92
C ALA A 141 -46.86 -20.24 -2.48
#